data_AF-A0A9X7GGW6-F1
#
_entry.id   AF-A0A9X7GGW6-F1
#
_cell.length_a   1.000
_cell.length_b   1.000
_cell.length_c   1.000
_cell.angle_alpha   90.00
_cell.angle_beta   90.00
_cell.angle_gamma   90.00
#
_symmetry.space_group_name_H-M   'P 1'
#
loop_
_entity.id
_entity.type
_entity.pdbx_description
1 polymer ?
#
loop_
_entity_poly.entity_id
_entity_poly.type
_entity_poly.pdbx_seq_one_letter_code
_entity_poly.pdbx_strand_id
1 'polypeptide(L)'
;MLFTDLDRPLQREFLVDLRGIVRTLLQDIDYVIVEENDSFITDDFVEQIIIYLEKTRFFQKWIEVDVSAADLKELLQQIEFSMRQRASTLRQRNYFANLLYAVDLREDIPTDYLCMKKRVLELEHLKEQQQHVQSLIPAPIQQITLLKRAWKETMGRKLKVSEDIKQNEVDELFSRINRKQCKIQRQRQE
;
A
#
# COMPACT_ATOMS: atom_id res chain seq x y z
N MET A 1 36.31 2.33 8.65
CA MET A 1 36.13 1.83 10.03
C MET A 1 35.24 0.62 9.95
N LEU A 2 35.55 -0.49 10.61
CA LEU A 2 34.64 -1.64 10.59
C LEU A 2 33.36 -1.28 11.36
N PHE A 3 32.22 -1.87 10.99
CA PHE A 3 30.98 -1.68 11.75
C PHE A 3 31.15 -1.98 13.25
N THR A 4 31.97 -2.98 13.59
CA THR A 4 32.29 -3.38 14.97
C THR A 4 33.06 -2.32 15.75
N ASP A 5 33.77 -1.43 15.05
CA ASP A 5 34.59 -0.38 15.64
C ASP A 5 33.78 0.89 15.95
N LEU A 6 32.55 0.98 15.44
CA LEU A 6 31.67 2.11 15.69
C LEU A 6 31.18 2.12 17.15
N ASP A 7 31.05 3.31 17.72
CA ASP A 7 30.40 3.47 19.01
C ASP A 7 28.93 3.01 18.95
N ARG A 8 28.42 2.50 20.07
CA ARG A 8 27.04 1.97 20.16
C ARG A 8 25.95 2.91 19.61
N PRO A 9 26.00 4.24 19.80
CA PRO A 9 25.02 5.14 19.19
C PRO A 9 25.07 5.12 17.65
N LEU A 10 26.27 5.10 17.07
CA LEU A 10 26.48 5.06 15.62
C LEU A 10 26.05 3.71 15.04
N GLN A 11 26.34 2.60 15.72
CA GLN A 11 25.84 1.27 15.31
C GLN A 11 24.31 1.23 15.28
N ARG A 12 23.64 1.81 16.29
CA ARG A 12 22.18 1.89 16.33
C ARG A 12 21.63 2.72 15.19
N GLU A 13 22.26 3.85 14.90
CA GLU A 13 21.83 4.73 13.80
C GLU A 13 22.00 4.05 12.44
N PHE A 14 23.14 3.39 12.21
CA PHE A 14 23.39 2.57 11.01
C PHE A 14 22.31 1.50 10.82
N LEU A 15 21.99 0.75 11.88
CA LEU A 15 20.96 -0.29 11.83
C LEU A 15 19.55 0.25 11.59
N VAL A 16 19.23 1.44 12.12
CA VAL A 16 17.95 2.11 11.86
C VAL A 16 17.83 2.50 10.39
N ASP A 17 18.89 3.07 9.82
CA ASP A 17 18.93 3.45 8.42
C ASP A 17 18.85 2.21 7.51
N LEU A 18 19.61 1.15 7.82
CA LEU A 18 19.60 -0.12 7.08
C LEU A 18 18.22 -0.79 7.13
N ARG A 19 17.58 -0.83 8.30
CA ARG A 19 16.20 -1.31 8.44
C ARG A 19 15.22 -0.47 7.61
N GLY A 20 15.46 0.84 7.52
CA GLY A 20 14.69 1.74 6.67
C GLY A 20 14.74 1.32 5.20
N ILE A 21 15.94 1.02 4.70
CA ILE A 21 16.18 0.55 3.33
C ILE A 21 15.51 -0.81 3.06
N VAL A 22 15.72 -1.78 3.95
CA VAL A 22 15.08 -3.11 3.83
C VAL A 22 13.56 -2.96 3.72
N ARG A 23 12.96 -2.11 4.56
CA ARG A 23 11.52 -1.84 4.49
C ARG A 23 11.11 -1.22 3.16
N THR A 24 11.86 -0.25 2.64
CA THR A 24 11.54 0.37 1.35
C THR A 24 11.60 -0.66 0.22
N LEU A 25 12.67 -1.46 0.16
CA LEU A 25 12.80 -2.50 -0.88
C LEU A 25 11.69 -3.54 -0.80
N LEU A 26 11.33 -4.00 0.41
CA LEU A 26 10.19 -4.90 0.60
C LEU A 26 8.88 -4.27 0.16
N GLN A 27 8.68 -2.96 0.38
CA GLN A 27 7.49 -2.26 -0.11
C GLN A 27 7.46 -2.15 -1.64
N ASP A 28 8.60 -1.88 -2.28
CA ASP A 28 8.69 -1.71 -3.73
C ASP A 28 8.39 -3.01 -4.50
N ILE A 29 8.59 -4.17 -3.85
CA ILE A 29 8.29 -5.50 -4.41
C ILE A 29 7.03 -6.14 -3.79
N ASP A 30 6.21 -5.35 -3.09
CA ASP A 30 4.98 -5.80 -2.42
C ASP A 30 5.17 -7.01 -1.48
N TYR A 31 6.35 -7.09 -0.85
CA TYR A 31 6.74 -8.18 0.06
C TYR A 31 6.68 -9.58 -0.59
N VAL A 32 6.73 -9.68 -1.93
CA VAL A 32 6.51 -10.96 -2.64
C VAL A 32 7.45 -12.07 -2.18
N ILE A 33 8.70 -11.73 -1.85
CA ILE A 33 9.75 -12.66 -1.40
C ILE A 33 9.58 -13.12 0.06
N VAL A 34 8.65 -12.54 0.82
CA VAL A 34 8.41 -12.93 2.22
C VAL A 34 7.54 -14.17 2.25
N GLU A 35 8.11 -15.27 2.72
CA GLU A 35 7.40 -16.50 3.01
C GLU A 35 7.38 -16.79 4.52
N GLU A 36 6.39 -17.56 4.94
CA GLU A 36 6.25 -17.96 6.34
C GLU A 36 7.38 -18.93 6.70
N ASN A 37 8.08 -18.66 7.81
CA ASN A 37 9.21 -19.46 8.34
C ASN A 37 10.48 -19.52 7.47
N ASP A 38 10.49 -18.96 6.27
CA ASP A 38 11.66 -18.95 5.38
C ASP A 38 12.32 -17.57 5.33
N SER A 39 13.65 -17.53 5.47
CA SER A 39 14.42 -16.28 5.37
C SER A 39 14.49 -15.80 3.94
N PHE A 40 14.18 -14.52 3.71
CA PHE A 40 14.37 -13.88 2.39
C PHE A 40 15.76 -13.26 2.22
N ILE A 41 16.64 -13.38 3.22
CA ILE A 41 18.02 -12.85 3.17
C ILE A 41 18.92 -13.84 2.42
N THR A 42 18.77 -13.85 1.10
CA THR A 42 19.61 -14.59 0.16
C THR A 42 20.80 -13.76 -0.30
N ASP A 43 21.79 -14.38 -0.95
CA ASP A 43 22.93 -13.64 -1.51
C ASP A 43 22.47 -12.62 -2.57
N ASP A 44 21.50 -12.98 -3.40
CA ASP A 44 20.88 -12.08 -4.38
C ASP A 44 20.23 -10.86 -3.70
N PHE A 45 19.54 -11.07 -2.57
CA PHE A 45 18.93 -9.96 -1.82
C PHE A 45 20.00 -9.05 -1.20
N VAL A 46 21.11 -9.62 -0.70
CA VAL A 46 22.25 -8.84 -0.19
C VAL A 46 22.88 -8.00 -1.30
N GLU A 47 23.05 -8.55 -2.49
CA GLU A 47 23.57 -7.80 -3.65
C GLU A 47 22.64 -6.64 -4.04
N GLN A 48 21.33 -6.87 -4.05
CA GLN A 48 20.35 -5.80 -4.28
C GLN A 48 20.44 -4.68 -3.24
N ILE A 49 20.62 -5.05 -1.96
CA ILE A 49 20.85 -4.08 -0.88
C ILE A 49 22.10 -3.27 -1.19
N ILE A 50 23.25 -3.90 -1.49
CA ILE A 50 24.51 -3.21 -1.79
C ILE A 50 24.32 -2.19 -2.93
N ILE A 51 23.72 -2.61 -4.04
CA ILE A 51 23.43 -1.73 -5.20
C ILE A 51 22.56 -0.54 -4.77
N TYR A 52 21.57 -0.78 -3.90
CA TYR A 52 20.71 0.28 -3.37
C TYR A 52 21.47 1.22 -2.42
N LEU A 53 22.34 0.70 -1.56
CA LEU A 53 23.17 1.51 -0.67
C LEU A 53 24.01 2.49 -1.48
N GLU A 54 24.75 2.01 -2.49
CA GLU A 54 25.63 2.80 -3.36
C GLU A 54 24.90 3.95 -4.07
N LYS A 55 23.62 3.75 -4.40
CA LYS A 55 22.80 4.75 -5.11
C LYS A 55 22.09 5.75 -4.20
N THR A 56 22.11 5.53 -2.88
CA THR A 56 21.31 6.33 -1.94
C THR A 56 22.15 7.20 -1.01
N ARG A 57 21.47 8.12 -0.30
CA ARG A 57 22.06 8.94 0.77
C ARG A 57 22.67 8.11 1.89
N PHE A 58 22.32 6.82 2.00
CA PHE A 58 22.95 5.92 2.95
C PHE A 58 24.45 5.83 2.71
N PHE A 59 24.87 5.61 1.46
CA PHE A 59 26.29 5.60 1.11
C PHE A 59 26.94 6.94 1.44
N GLN A 60 26.29 8.07 1.14
CA GLN A 60 26.85 9.39 1.48
C GLN A 60 27.10 9.59 2.98
N LYS A 61 26.25 8.99 3.83
CA LYS A 61 26.35 9.11 5.30
C LYS A 61 27.33 8.10 5.89
N TRP A 62 27.41 6.90 5.34
CA TRP A 62 28.13 5.76 5.90
C TRP A 62 29.32 5.29 5.05
N ILE A 63 29.80 6.11 4.11
CA ILE A 63 30.91 5.77 3.18
C ILE A 63 32.18 5.32 3.89
N GLU A 64 32.43 5.84 5.09
CA GLU A 64 33.62 5.50 5.90
C GLU A 64 33.47 4.20 6.69
N VAL A 65 32.26 3.62 6.72
CA VAL A 65 31.96 2.35 7.39
C VAL A 65 32.17 1.22 6.40
N ASP A 66 33.14 0.37 6.70
CA ASP A 66 33.44 -0.83 5.93
C ASP A 66 32.64 -2.00 6.50
N VAL A 67 31.85 -2.64 5.64
CA VAL A 67 30.99 -3.78 5.96
C VAL A 67 31.13 -4.79 4.83
N SER A 68 31.68 -5.97 5.13
CA SER A 68 31.78 -7.03 4.14
C SER A 68 30.38 -7.54 3.75
N ALA A 69 30.24 -8.17 2.58
CA ALA A 69 28.97 -8.77 2.17
C ALA A 69 28.48 -9.84 3.18
N ALA A 70 29.41 -10.58 3.80
CA ALA A 70 29.09 -11.56 4.83
C ALA A 70 28.55 -10.89 6.11
N ASP A 71 29.21 -9.83 6.60
CA ASP A 71 28.75 -9.08 7.78
C ASP A 71 27.40 -8.42 7.51
N LEU A 72 27.23 -7.85 6.31
CA LEU A 72 25.97 -7.25 5.90
C LEU A 72 24.84 -8.28 5.90
N LYS A 73 25.10 -9.50 5.40
CA LYS A 73 24.13 -10.60 5.42
C LYS A 73 23.70 -10.94 6.84
N GLU A 74 24.63 -11.03 7.78
CA GLU A 74 24.31 -11.28 9.19
C GLU A 74 23.47 -10.15 9.81
N LEU A 75 23.83 -8.89 9.56
CA LEU A 75 23.06 -7.73 10.03
C LEU A 75 21.64 -7.72 9.45
N LEU A 76 21.50 -8.07 8.17
CA LEU A 76 20.21 -8.18 7.50
C LEU A 76 19.36 -9.32 8.08
N GLN A 77 19.94 -10.47 8.40
CA GLN A 77 19.24 -11.57 9.08
C GLN A 77 18.73 -11.15 10.46
N GLN A 78 19.53 -10.41 11.24
CA GLN A 78 19.11 -9.87 12.52
C GLN A 78 17.96 -8.86 12.36
N ILE A 79 18.04 -8.01 11.34
CA ILE A 79 16.96 -7.06 11.00
C ILE A 79 15.70 -7.82 10.62
N GLU A 80 15.76 -8.78 9.70
CA GLU A 80 14.64 -9.63 9.30
C GLU A 80 13.96 -10.25 10.52
N PHE A 81 14.73 -10.96 11.35
CA PHE A 81 14.22 -11.62 12.55
C PHE A 81 13.47 -10.62 13.45
N SER A 82 14.08 -9.46 13.70
CA SER A 82 13.47 -8.41 14.51
C SER A 82 12.20 -7.81 13.88
N MET A 83 12.12 -7.76 12.56
CA MET A 83 10.96 -7.25 11.84
C MET A 83 9.79 -8.24 11.88
N ARG A 84 10.06 -9.54 11.69
CA ARG A 84 9.05 -10.62 11.76
C ARG A 84 8.39 -10.72 13.14
N GLN A 85 9.18 -10.58 14.21
CA GLN A 85 8.72 -10.67 15.60
C GLN A 85 7.94 -9.44 16.09
N ARG A 86 7.77 -8.42 15.26
CA ARG A 86 7.12 -7.17 15.68
C ARG A 86 5.62 -7.39 15.89
N ALA A 87 5.12 -7.10 17.09
CA ALA A 87 3.68 -7.15 17.32
C ALA A 87 2.90 -6.12 16.47
N SER A 88 1.82 -6.58 15.85
CA SER A 88 0.88 -5.73 15.12
C SER A 88 0.08 -4.84 16.07
N THR A 89 0.01 -3.56 15.75
CA THR A 89 -0.79 -2.59 16.50
C THR A 89 -2.29 -2.88 16.35
N LEU A 90 -3.11 -2.41 17.30
CA LEU A 90 -4.57 -2.54 17.21
C LEU A 90 -5.12 -1.92 15.92
N ARG A 91 -4.59 -0.76 15.51
CA ARG A 91 -4.97 -0.08 14.26
C ARG A 91 -4.72 -0.97 13.03
N GLN A 92 -3.58 -1.64 12.97
CA GLN A 92 -3.25 -2.56 11.87
C GLN A 92 -4.17 -3.77 11.86
N ARG A 93 -4.45 -4.37 13.02
CA ARG A 93 -5.37 -5.50 13.13
C ARG A 93 -6.80 -5.16 12.71
N ASN A 94 -7.30 -3.99 13.14
CA ASN A 94 -8.62 -3.51 12.71
C ASN A 94 -8.66 -3.24 11.20
N TYR A 95 -7.59 -2.68 10.64
CA TYR A 95 -7.50 -2.45 9.20
C TYR A 95 -7.54 -3.77 8.42
N PHE A 96 -6.79 -4.78 8.86
CA PHE A 96 -6.80 -6.12 8.28
C PHE A 96 -8.21 -6.75 8.31
N ALA A 97 -8.88 -6.71 9.47
CA ALA A 97 -10.24 -7.24 9.61
C ALA A 97 -11.24 -6.52 8.68
N ASN A 98 -11.11 -5.20 8.51
CA ASN A 98 -11.94 -4.44 7.58
C ASN A 98 -11.68 -4.81 6.12
N LEU A 99 -10.43 -5.10 5.76
CA LEU A 99 -10.09 -5.57 4.41
C LEU A 99 -10.73 -6.94 4.15
N LEU A 100 -10.57 -7.90 5.07
CA LEU A 100 -11.22 -9.22 4.98
C LEU A 100 -12.74 -9.11 4.79
N TYR A 101 -13.39 -8.26 5.61
CA TYR A 101 -14.83 -8.01 5.47
C TYR A 101 -15.18 -7.41 4.11
N ALA A 102 -14.38 -6.48 3.60
CA ALA A 102 -14.63 -5.83 2.32
C ALA A 102 -14.52 -6.79 1.12
N VAL A 103 -13.72 -7.85 1.23
CA VAL A 103 -13.55 -8.86 0.18
C VAL A 103 -14.28 -10.18 0.47
N ASP A 104 -15.10 -10.23 1.53
CA ASP A 104 -15.85 -11.40 2.00
C ASP A 104 -14.99 -12.64 2.31
N LEU A 105 -13.84 -12.41 2.94
CA LEU A 105 -12.93 -13.48 3.41
C LEU A 105 -12.96 -13.59 4.94
N ARG A 106 -12.65 -14.79 5.44
CA ARG A 106 -12.51 -15.09 6.87
C ARG A 106 -11.20 -15.83 7.10
N GLU A 107 -10.22 -15.11 7.66
CA GLU A 107 -8.88 -15.61 7.91
C GLU A 107 -8.38 -15.07 9.24
N ASP A 108 -7.51 -15.83 9.90
CA ASP A 108 -6.81 -15.34 11.08
C ASP A 108 -5.71 -14.34 10.68
N ILE A 109 -5.40 -13.41 11.58
CA ILE A 109 -4.32 -12.44 11.35
C ILE A 109 -2.97 -13.16 11.50
N PRO A 110 -2.07 -13.10 10.51
CA PRO A 110 -0.74 -13.70 10.64
C PRO A 110 0.01 -13.16 11.86
N THR A 111 0.68 -14.06 12.58
CA THR A 111 1.51 -13.74 13.75
C THR A 111 2.84 -13.11 13.34
N ASP A 112 3.42 -13.58 12.22
CA ASP A 112 4.57 -12.96 11.58
C ASP A 112 4.15 -11.61 10.97
N TYR A 113 4.80 -10.54 11.42
CA TYR A 113 4.50 -9.18 11.00
C TYR A 113 4.71 -8.93 9.50
N LEU A 114 5.74 -9.52 8.90
CA LEU A 114 6.03 -9.36 7.48
C LEU A 114 5.03 -10.14 6.64
N CYS A 115 4.63 -11.34 7.08
CA CYS A 115 3.53 -12.09 6.45
C CYS A 115 2.21 -11.32 6.55
N MET A 116 1.90 -10.71 7.70
CA MET A 116 0.74 -9.83 7.84
C MET A 116 0.83 -8.65 6.83
N LYS A 117 2.02 -8.06 6.65
CA LYS A 117 2.20 -6.96 5.69
C LYS A 117 1.98 -7.38 4.25
N LYS A 118 2.54 -8.51 3.82
CA LYS A 118 2.28 -9.12 2.51
C LYS A 118 0.78 -9.34 2.31
N ARG A 119 0.12 -9.99 3.27
CA ARG A 119 -1.31 -10.29 3.18
C ARG A 119 -2.20 -9.05 3.14
N VAL A 120 -1.84 -7.97 3.83
CA VAL A 120 -2.56 -6.68 3.72
C VAL A 120 -2.54 -6.18 2.27
N LEU A 121 -1.39 -6.17 1.61
CA LEU A 121 -1.26 -5.69 0.23
C LEU A 121 -2.06 -6.57 -0.73
N GLU A 122 -2.02 -7.90 -0.56
CA GLU A 122 -2.83 -8.83 -1.35
C GLU A 122 -4.33 -8.54 -1.21
N LEU A 123 -4.81 -8.30 0.01
CA LEU A 123 -6.21 -7.96 0.25
C LEU A 123 -6.60 -6.59 -0.33
N GLU A 124 -5.69 -5.60 -0.30
CA GLU A 124 -5.89 -4.31 -0.96
C GLU A 124 -6.04 -4.48 -2.48
N HIS A 125 -5.14 -5.24 -3.12
CA HIS A 125 -5.23 -5.56 -4.54
C HIS A 125 -6.52 -6.30 -4.89
N LEU A 126 -6.93 -7.31 -4.09
CA LEU A 126 -8.19 -8.03 -4.30
C LEU A 126 -9.40 -7.09 -4.22
N LYS A 127 -9.42 -6.18 -3.25
CA LYS A 127 -10.48 -5.18 -3.10
C LYS A 127 -10.54 -4.24 -4.30
N GLU A 128 -9.40 -3.76 -4.79
CA GLU A 128 -9.34 -2.92 -5.98
C GLU A 128 -9.84 -3.67 -7.22
N GLN A 129 -9.46 -4.93 -7.39
CA GLN A 129 -9.96 -5.78 -8.47
C GLN A 129 -11.48 -5.97 -8.40
N GLN A 130 -12.03 -6.23 -7.21
CA GLN A 130 -13.49 -6.35 -7.02
C GLN A 130 -14.21 -5.04 -7.35
N GLN A 131 -13.68 -3.89 -6.91
CA GLN A 131 -14.24 -2.58 -7.25
C GLN A 131 -14.19 -2.31 -8.75
N HIS A 132 -13.06 -2.63 -9.40
CA HIS A 132 -12.93 -2.48 -10.84
C HIS A 132 -13.95 -3.35 -11.58
N VAL A 133 -14.11 -4.62 -11.19
CA VAL A 133 -15.13 -5.51 -11.79
C VAL A 133 -16.54 -4.95 -11.59
N GLN A 134 -16.89 -4.53 -10.37
CA GLN A 134 -18.19 -3.91 -10.09
C GLN A 134 -18.43 -2.64 -10.92
N SER A 135 -17.40 -1.84 -11.12
CA SER A 135 -17.47 -0.60 -11.91
C SER A 135 -17.80 -0.85 -13.39
N LEU A 136 -17.52 -2.05 -13.90
CA LEU A 136 -17.78 -2.47 -15.27
C LEU A 136 -19.15 -3.11 -15.48
N ILE A 137 -19.86 -3.45 -14.40
CA ILE A 137 -21.22 -4.03 -14.46
C ILE A 137 -22.19 -2.94 -14.94
N PRO A 138 -23.19 -3.27 -15.77
CA PRO A 138 -24.27 -2.36 -16.13
C PRO A 138 -24.98 -1.81 -14.90
N ALA A 139 -25.21 -0.50 -14.87
CA ALA A 139 -25.83 0.16 -13.74
C ALA A 139 -27.31 -0.25 -13.61
N PRO A 140 -27.84 -0.39 -12.38
CA PRO A 140 -29.25 -0.70 -12.18
C PRO A 140 -30.17 0.36 -12.81
N ILE A 141 -31.26 -0.08 -13.45
CA ILE A 141 -32.27 0.79 -14.10
C ILE A 141 -32.80 1.87 -13.13
N GLN A 142 -32.94 1.53 -11.86
CA GLN A 142 -33.37 2.47 -10.81
C GLN A 142 -32.37 3.61 -10.62
N GLN A 143 -31.06 3.30 -10.57
CA GLN A 143 -30.02 4.33 -10.49
C GLN A 143 -29.96 5.19 -11.73
N ILE A 144 -30.08 4.60 -12.93
CA ILE A 144 -30.13 5.35 -14.20
C ILE A 144 -31.32 6.34 -14.19
N THR A 145 -32.46 5.91 -13.64
CA THR A 145 -33.66 6.74 -13.51
C THR A 145 -33.43 7.93 -12.56
N LEU A 146 -32.82 7.66 -11.39
CA LEU A 146 -32.43 8.70 -10.44
C LEU A 146 -31.43 9.68 -11.04
N LEU A 147 -30.44 9.18 -11.77
CA LEU A 147 -29.44 9.98 -12.46
C LEU A 147 -30.09 10.93 -13.48
N LYS A 148 -30.98 10.41 -14.34
CA LYS A 148 -31.71 11.21 -15.34
C LYS A 148 -32.52 12.32 -14.68
N ARG A 149 -33.13 12.06 -13.52
CA ARG A 149 -33.87 13.05 -12.73
C ARG A 149 -32.93 14.12 -12.17
N ALA A 150 -31.92 13.72 -11.40
CA ALA A 150 -30.97 14.63 -10.76
C ALA A 150 -30.21 15.49 -11.79
N TRP A 151 -29.88 14.92 -12.95
CA TRP A 151 -29.26 15.65 -14.06
C TRP A 151 -30.19 16.71 -14.64
N LYS A 152 -31.47 16.38 -14.86
CA LYS A 152 -32.45 17.34 -15.36
C LYS A 152 -32.65 18.49 -14.37
N GLU A 153 -32.73 18.19 -13.08
CA GLU A 153 -32.89 19.19 -12.02
C GLU A 153 -31.68 20.13 -11.94
N THR A 154 -30.46 19.58 -12.04
CA THR A 154 -29.23 20.36 -11.85
C THR A 154 -28.76 21.08 -13.12
N MET A 155 -28.93 20.45 -14.29
CA MET A 155 -28.42 20.94 -15.58
C MET A 155 -29.51 21.50 -16.50
N GLY A 156 -30.79 21.36 -16.15
CA GLY A 156 -31.93 21.88 -16.93
C GLY A 156 -32.22 21.14 -18.24
N ARG A 157 -31.51 20.05 -18.55
CA ARG A 157 -31.64 19.30 -19.81
C ARG A 157 -31.79 17.80 -19.57
N LYS A 158 -32.46 17.10 -20.49
CA LYS A 158 -32.60 15.62 -20.43
C LYS A 158 -31.25 14.96 -20.72
N LEU A 159 -30.88 13.99 -19.88
CA LEU A 159 -29.70 13.15 -20.08
C LEU A 159 -30.05 11.97 -21.00
N LYS A 160 -29.32 11.81 -22.12
CA LYS A 160 -29.36 10.62 -22.97
C LYS A 160 -28.15 9.75 -22.63
N VAL A 161 -28.40 8.55 -22.13
CA VAL A 161 -27.40 7.52 -21.80
C VAL A 161 -27.89 6.18 -22.32
N SER A 162 -26.96 5.29 -22.68
CA SER A 162 -27.26 3.91 -23.08
C SER A 162 -27.99 3.17 -21.96
N GLU A 163 -28.77 2.15 -22.32
CA GLU A 163 -29.39 1.24 -21.33
C GLU A 163 -28.33 0.38 -20.63
N ASP A 164 -27.23 0.07 -21.32
CA ASP A 164 -26.09 -0.69 -20.81
C ASP A 164 -24.98 0.20 -20.21
N ILE A 165 -25.33 1.42 -19.78
CA ILE A 165 -24.35 2.33 -19.14
C ILE A 165 -23.71 1.63 -17.93
N LYS A 166 -22.39 1.70 -17.86
CA LYS A 166 -21.63 1.04 -16.79
C LYS A 166 -21.72 1.84 -15.48
N GLN A 167 -21.51 1.17 -14.35
CA GLN A 167 -21.56 1.81 -13.04
C GLN A 167 -20.56 2.96 -12.91
N ASN A 168 -19.33 2.80 -13.42
CA ASN A 168 -18.32 3.87 -13.42
C ASN A 168 -18.79 5.14 -14.15
N GLU A 169 -19.45 5.00 -15.30
CA GLU A 169 -19.98 6.12 -16.09
C GLU A 169 -21.12 6.83 -15.32
N VAL A 170 -21.96 6.07 -14.61
CA VAL A 170 -23.00 6.62 -13.74
C VAL A 170 -22.39 7.42 -12.58
N ASP A 171 -21.38 6.88 -11.92
CA ASP A 171 -20.70 7.51 -10.79
C ASP A 171 -19.99 8.82 -11.20
N GLU A 172 -19.38 8.86 -12.39
CA GLU A 172 -18.83 10.08 -12.97
C GLU A 172 -19.89 11.15 -13.19
N LEU A 173 -21.06 10.77 -13.71
CA LEU A 173 -22.15 11.70 -13.98
C LEU A 173 -22.74 12.26 -12.68
N PHE A 174 -22.89 11.45 -11.63
CA PHE A 174 -23.25 11.94 -10.29
C PHE A 174 -22.19 12.87 -9.71
N SER A 175 -20.89 12.56 -9.89
CA SER A 175 -19.80 13.44 -9.46
C SER A 175 -19.85 14.81 -10.16
N ARG A 176 -20.22 14.85 -11.45
CA ARG A 176 -20.43 16.11 -12.20
C ARG A 176 -21.63 16.89 -11.67
N ILE A 177 -22.73 16.21 -11.34
CA ILE A 177 -23.90 16.82 -10.69
C ILE A 177 -23.49 17.48 -9.38
N ASN A 178 -22.83 16.74 -8.48
CA ASN A 178 -22.40 17.24 -7.18
C ASN A 178 -21.49 18.47 -7.31
N ARG A 179 -20.48 18.41 -8.19
CA ARG A 179 -19.60 19.57 -8.46
C ARG A 179 -20.38 20.80 -8.91
N LYS A 180 -21.42 20.63 -9.74
CA LYS A 180 -22.26 21.75 -10.20
C LYS A 180 -23.15 22.29 -9.09
N GLN A 181 -23.75 21.42 -8.28
CA GLN A 181 -24.55 21.82 -7.12
C GLN A 181 -23.72 22.62 -6.11
N CYS A 182 -22.50 22.18 -5.78
CA CYS A 182 -21.61 22.92 -4.91
C CYS A 182 -21.27 24.32 -5.46
N LYS A 183 -21.07 24.45 -6.78
CA LYS A 183 -20.84 25.76 -7.41
C LYS A 183 -22.06 26.69 -7.29
N ILE A 184 -23.27 26.15 -7.51
CA ILE A 184 -24.52 26.92 -7.40
C ILE A 184 -24.75 27.37 -5.95
N GLN A 185 -24.49 26.50 -4.98
CA GLN A 185 -24.65 26.83 -3.55
C GLN A 185 -23.71 27.96 -3.11
N ARG A 186 -22.44 27.94 -3.52
CA ARG A 186 -21.49 29.02 -3.22
C ARG A 186 -21.94 30.37 -3.77
N GLN A 187 -22.45 30.41 -5.00
CA GLN A 187 -22.98 31.63 -5.63
C GLN A 187 -24.26 32.18 -4.99
N ARG A 188 -24.97 31.39 -4.17
CA ARG A 188 -26.16 31.84 -3.43
C ARG A 188 -25.85 32.35 -2.02
N GLN A 189 -24.63 32.12 -1.54
CA GLN A 189 -24.16 32.54 -0.22
C GLN A 189 -23.32 33.84 -0.28
N GLU A 190 -22.98 34.28 -1.50
CA GLU A 190 -22.44 35.62 -1.81
C GLU A 190 -23.59 36.59 -2.12
#